data_AF-A0A6V7GZ75-F1
#
_entry.id   AF-A0A6V7GZ75-F1
#
_cell.length_a   1.000
_cell.length_b   1.000
_cell.length_c   1.000
_cell.angle_alpha   90.00
_cell.angle_beta   90.00
_cell.angle_gamma   90.00
#
_symmetry.space_group_name_H-M   'P 1'
#
loop_
_entity.id
_entity.type
_entity.pdbx_description
1 polymer ?
#
loop_
_entity_poly.entity_id
_entity_poly.type
_entity_poly.pdbx_seq_one_letter_code
_entity_poly.pdbx_strand_id
1 'polypeptide(L)'
;QKFEDPNLVKISGCDVPPCKLKRRTKASVEYKFTPNEDAENVVNSVNAAILGVPLPFVGVDGTSACDNIFNLDGTSAECSLKKGVDYIYKREFPVLQIYPT
;
A
#
# COMPACT_ATOMS: atom_id res chain seq x y z
N GLN A 1 -15.92 -8.80 15.23
CA GLN A 1 -14.59 -8.23 15.50
C GLN A 1 -14.48 -7.00 14.61
N LYS A 2 -14.57 -5.79 15.20
CA LYS A 2 -14.52 -4.55 14.41
C LYS A 2 -13.10 -4.37 13.88
N PHE A 3 -12.95 -4.13 12.58
CA PHE A 3 -11.70 -3.68 12.02
C PHE A 3 -11.53 -2.20 12.38
N GLU A 4 -10.37 -1.82 12.91
CA GLU A 4 -10.08 -0.46 13.42
C GLU A 4 -9.75 0.58 12.32
N ASP A 5 -9.72 0.18 11.04
CA ASP A 5 -9.54 1.08 9.89
C ASP A 5 -10.72 0.94 8.91
N PRO A 6 -11.42 2.03 8.53
CA PRO A 6 -12.45 2.00 7.49
C PRO A 6 -11.97 1.47 6.13
N ASN A 7 -10.65 1.48 5.87
CA ASN A 7 -10.04 1.03 4.60
C ASN A 7 -9.45 -0.39 4.65
N LEU A 8 -9.58 -1.11 5.76
CA LEU A 8 -9.12 -2.50 5.91
C LEU A 8 -7.63 -2.70 5.51
N VAL A 9 -6.74 -1.83 6.01
CA VAL A 9 -5.29 -1.96 5.77
C VAL A 9 -4.68 -2.99 6.73
N LYS A 10 -3.84 -3.87 6.19
CA LYS A 10 -3.02 -4.83 6.93
C LYS A 10 -1.56 -4.57 6.60
N ILE A 11 -0.73 -4.51 7.63
CA ILE A 11 0.72 -4.40 7.49
C ILE A 11 1.36 -5.60 8.19
N SER A 12 2.33 -6.25 7.55
CA SER A 12 3.01 -7.43 8.10
C SER A 12 3.58 -7.14 9.50
N GLY A 13 3.18 -7.95 10.49
CA GLY A 13 3.67 -7.82 11.86
C GLY A 13 3.15 -6.60 12.62
N CYS A 14 2.05 -5.99 12.16
CA CYS A 14 1.39 -4.87 12.83
C CYS A 14 -0.09 -5.19 13.11
N ASP A 15 -0.38 -5.56 14.35
CA ASP A 15 -1.76 -5.78 14.81
C ASP A 15 -2.37 -4.50 15.39
N VAL A 16 -1.53 -3.59 15.93
CA VAL A 16 -1.96 -2.35 16.58
C VAL A 16 -1.03 -1.20 16.15
N PRO A 17 -1.57 -0.05 15.68
CA PRO A 17 -0.78 1.12 15.35
C PRO A 17 -0.25 1.83 16.62
N PRO A 18 0.89 2.56 16.55
CA PRO A 18 1.73 2.75 15.37
C PRO A 18 2.57 1.50 15.03
N CYS A 19 2.63 1.17 13.74
CA CYS A 19 3.36 0.01 13.26
C CYS A 19 4.87 0.18 13.38
N LYS A 20 5.54 -0.78 14.03
CA LYS A 20 7.00 -0.82 14.14
C LYS A 20 7.59 -1.59 12.95
N LEU A 21 8.16 -0.86 11.99
CA LEU A 21 8.84 -1.44 10.85
C LEU A 21 10.34 -1.59 11.15
N LYS A 22 10.85 -2.82 11.09
CA LYS A 22 12.26 -3.12 11.34
C LYS A 22 13.10 -2.75 10.12
N ARG A 23 14.18 -1.97 10.31
CA ARG A 23 15.14 -1.70 9.22
C ARG A 23 15.81 -2.98 8.73
N ARG A 24 16.26 -2.97 7.47
CA ARG A 24 16.92 -4.10 6.78
C ARG A 24 16.03 -5.34 6.67
N THR A 25 14.71 -5.15 6.72
CA THR A 25 13.75 -6.21 6.42
C THR A 25 12.83 -5.76 5.30
N LYS A 26 11.96 -6.67 4.86
CA LYS A 26 10.83 -6.35 4.02
C LYS A 26 9.57 -6.32 4.87
N ALA A 27 8.64 -5.45 4.51
CA ALA A 27 7.30 -5.43 5.04
C ALA A 27 6.31 -5.58 3.88
N SER A 28 5.12 -6.09 4.16
CA SER A 28 4.03 -6.13 3.20
C SER A 28 2.86 -5.29 3.66
N VAL A 29 2.14 -4.74 2.69
CA VAL A 29 0.86 -4.08 2.87
C VAL A 29 -0.20 -4.78 2.02
N GLU A 30 -1.37 -4.99 2.59
CA GLU A 30 -2.57 -5.43 1.89
C GLU A 30 -3.71 -4.49 2.30
N TYR A 31 -4.44 -3.92 1.34
CA TYR A 31 -5.64 -3.16 1.67
C TYR A 31 -6.71 -3.29 0.58
N LYS A 32 -7.97 -3.21 1.01
CA LYS A 32 -9.12 -3.24 0.12
C LYS A 32 -9.52 -1.82 -0.24
N PHE A 33 -9.78 -1.56 -1.52
CA PHE A 33 -10.23 -0.26 -1.97
C PHE A 33 -11.27 -0.36 -3.09
N THR A 34 -12.02 0.72 -3.26
CA THR A 34 -13.05 0.87 -4.29
C THR A 34 -12.75 2.17 -5.04
N PRO A 35 -12.39 2.16 -6.33
CA PRO A 35 -12.08 3.36 -7.08
C PRO A 35 -13.39 4.13 -7.36
N ASN A 36 -13.29 5.45 -7.40
CA ASN A 36 -14.39 6.37 -7.67
C ASN A 36 -14.58 6.67 -9.16
N GLU A 37 -13.68 6.19 -10.01
CA GLU A 37 -13.69 6.29 -11.46
C GLU A 37 -13.06 5.04 -12.09
N ASP A 38 -13.31 4.85 -13.40
CA ASP A 38 -12.57 3.86 -14.18
C ASP A 38 -11.13 4.35 -14.32
N ALA A 39 -10.17 3.44 -14.17
CA ALA A 39 -8.75 3.76 -14.33
C ALA A 39 -8.10 2.64 -15.14
N GLU A 40 -7.09 2.99 -15.95
CA GLU A 40 -6.22 2.06 -16.68
C GLU A 40 -4.76 2.17 -16.23
N ASN A 41 -4.46 3.17 -15.39
CA ASN A 41 -3.13 3.41 -14.83
C ASN A 41 -3.29 3.97 -13.42
N VAL A 42 -2.52 3.41 -12.49
CA VAL A 42 -2.48 3.85 -11.10
C VAL A 42 -1.02 3.93 -10.68
N VAL A 43 -0.62 5.07 -10.12
CA VAL A 43 0.74 5.34 -9.65
C VAL A 43 0.71 5.54 -8.15
N ASN A 44 1.63 4.89 -7.44
CA ASN A 44 1.73 5.03 -6.00
C ASN A 44 2.21 6.45 -5.63
N SER A 45 1.58 7.05 -4.62
CA SER A 45 2.08 8.24 -3.95
C SER A 45 2.29 7.91 -2.48
N VAL A 46 3.55 7.84 -2.05
CA VAL A 46 3.95 7.40 -0.71
C VAL A 46 5.08 8.28 -0.19
N ASN A 47 4.82 8.99 0.90
CA ASN A 47 5.81 9.80 1.58
C ASN A 47 6.01 9.34 3.03
N ALA A 48 7.21 9.59 3.55
CA ALA A 48 7.53 9.50 4.96
C ALA A 48 7.65 10.92 5.51
N ALA A 49 6.96 11.22 6.61
CA ALA A 49 7.11 12.50 7.31
C ALA A 49 8.25 12.39 8.34
N ILE A 50 9.40 13.01 8.03
CA ILE A 50 10.56 13.01 8.92
C ILE A 50 10.75 14.44 9.44
N LEU A 51 10.59 14.65 10.75
CA LEU A 51 10.66 15.96 11.38
C LEU A 51 9.76 17.01 10.68
N GLY A 52 8.60 16.58 10.19
CA GLY A 52 7.65 17.42 9.45
C GLY A 52 7.95 17.62 7.96
N VAL A 53 9.06 17.08 7.44
CA VAL A 53 9.41 17.13 6.02
C VAL A 53 8.94 15.85 5.32
N PRO A 54 8.06 15.92 4.29
CA PRO A 54 7.68 14.76 3.50
C PRO A 54 8.81 14.36 2.56
N LEU A 55 9.32 13.14 2.69
CA LEU A 55 10.31 12.56 1.78
C LEU A 55 9.69 11.37 1.03
N PRO A 56 9.97 11.19 -0.27
CA PRO A 56 9.43 10.06 -1.03
C PRO A 56 9.94 8.73 -0.49
N PHE A 57 9.08 7.73 -0.42
CA PHE A 57 9.48 6.39 0.00
C PHE A 57 10.20 5.68 -1.16
N VAL A 58 11.51 5.48 -0.99
CA VAL A 58 12.41 5.05 -2.08
C VAL A 58 11.96 3.71 -2.66
N GLY A 59 11.82 3.67 -3.98
CA GLY A 59 11.42 2.47 -4.73
C GLY A 59 9.93 2.14 -4.66
N VAL A 60 9.13 2.95 -3.96
CA VAL A 60 7.67 2.79 -3.83
C VAL A 60 6.94 3.98 -4.45
N ASP A 61 7.32 5.19 -4.04
CA ASP A 61 6.73 6.42 -4.56
C ASP A 61 6.99 6.60 -6.07
N GLY A 62 5.98 7.04 -6.80
CA GLY A 62 6.06 7.27 -8.25
C GLY A 62 6.10 5.99 -9.11
N THR A 63 6.06 4.79 -8.52
CA THR A 63 6.02 3.54 -9.30
C THR A 63 4.60 3.13 -9.62
N SER A 64 4.41 2.41 -10.73
CA SER A 64 3.11 1.79 -11.07
C SER A 64 2.62 0.90 -9.93
N ALA A 65 1.31 0.95 -9.67
CA ALA A 65 0.60 0.07 -8.76
C ALA A 65 -0.03 -1.14 -9.47
N CYS A 66 -0.09 -1.15 -10.81
CA CYS A 66 -0.92 -2.06 -11.59
C CYS A 66 -0.62 -3.54 -11.36
N ASP A 67 0.66 -3.89 -11.29
CA ASP A 67 1.11 -5.27 -11.03
C ASP A 67 0.78 -5.76 -9.61
N ASN A 68 0.34 -4.85 -8.75
CA ASN A 68 0.07 -5.08 -7.33
C ASN A 68 -1.42 -4.98 -7.00
N ILE A 69 -2.30 -4.90 -8.00
CA ILE A 69 -3.75 -4.81 -7.82
C ILE A 69 -4.42 -6.08 -8.33
N PHE A 70 -5.28 -6.64 -7.48
CA PHE A 70 -5.93 -7.92 -7.69
C PHE A 70 -7.44 -7.79 -7.55
N ASN A 71 -8.18 -8.60 -8.30
CA ASN A 71 -9.61 -8.82 -8.07
C ASN A 71 -9.81 -9.55 -6.74
N LEU A 72 -11.05 -9.55 -6.22
CA LEU A 72 -11.36 -10.22 -4.95
C LEU A 72 -11.14 -11.75 -4.97
N ASP A 73 -11.15 -12.36 -6.15
CA ASP A 73 -10.85 -13.79 -6.35
C ASP A 73 -9.33 -14.09 -6.40
N GLY A 74 -8.49 -13.06 -6.31
CA GLY A 74 -7.03 -13.16 -6.32
C GLY A 74 -6.38 -13.12 -7.70
N THR A 75 -7.15 -13.02 -8.79
CA THR A 75 -6.60 -12.81 -10.14
C THR A 75 -6.06 -11.40 -10.28
N SER A 76 -5.03 -11.21 -11.12
CA SER A 76 -4.48 -9.88 -11.40
C SER A 76 -5.53 -9.00 -12.08
N ALA A 77 -5.62 -7.74 -11.66
CA ALA A 77 -6.45 -6.73 -12.32
C ALA A 77 -5.65 -5.86 -13.30
N GLU A 78 -4.31 -5.82 -13.19
CA GLU A 78 -3.40 -5.04 -14.06
C GLU A 78 -3.86 -3.59 -14.34
N CYS A 79 -4.51 -2.95 -13.35
CA CYS A 79 -5.18 -1.66 -13.47
C CYS A 79 -6.38 -1.58 -14.42
N SER A 80 -7.00 -2.65 -14.90
CA SER A 80 -8.31 -2.57 -15.57
C SER A 80 -9.44 -2.31 -14.57
N LEU A 81 -9.37 -1.18 -13.85
CA LEU A 81 -10.21 -0.88 -12.71
C LEU A 81 -11.52 -0.25 -13.14
N LYS A 82 -12.61 -0.69 -12.52
CA LYS A 82 -13.95 -0.16 -12.73
C LYS A 82 -14.45 0.58 -11.52
N LYS A 83 -15.05 1.74 -11.76
CA LYS A 83 -15.71 2.56 -10.74
C LYS A 83 -16.65 1.71 -9.89
N GLY A 84 -16.54 1.83 -8.57
CA GLY A 84 -17.43 1.16 -7.64
C GLY A 84 -17.17 -0.34 -7.46
N VAL A 85 -16.16 -0.91 -8.11
CA VAL A 85 -15.76 -2.33 -7.95
C VAL A 85 -14.64 -2.45 -6.93
N ASP A 86 -14.75 -3.42 -6.04
CA ASP A 86 -13.76 -3.65 -5.00
C ASP A 86 -12.54 -4.41 -5.52
N TYR A 87 -11.36 -3.93 -5.13
CA TYR A 87 -10.07 -4.56 -5.44
C TYR A 87 -9.20 -4.69 -4.19
N ILE A 88 -8.16 -5.50 -4.29
CA ILE A 88 -7.14 -5.64 -3.25
C ILE A 88 -5.80 -5.16 -3.81
N TYR A 89 -5.17 -4.21 -3.14
CA TYR A 89 -3.78 -3.87 -3.38
C TYR A 89 -2.89 -4.71 -2.46
N LYS A 90 -1.84 -5.33 -3.00
CA LYS A 90 -0.85 -6.10 -2.23
C LYS A 90 0.55 -5.77 -2.70
N ARG A 91 1.41 -5.33 -1.79
CA ARG A 91 2.80 -5.03 -2.14
C ARG A 91 3.75 -5.36 -1.01
N GLU A 92 4.91 -5.91 -1.37
CA GLU A 92 6.08 -5.99 -0.50
C GLU A 92 7.02 -4.81 -0.78
N PHE A 93 7.59 -4.21 0.27
CA PHE A 93 8.53 -3.10 0.15
C PHE A 93 9.68 -3.23 1.16
N PRO A 94 10.89 -2.75 0.80
CA PRO A 94 12.04 -2.79 1.70
C PRO A 94 11.98 -1.64 2.71
N VAL A 95 12.32 -1.94 3.97
CA VAL A 95 12.55 -0.94 5.01
C VAL A 95 14.06 -0.67 5.07
N LEU A 96 14.50 0.37 4.36
CA LEU A 96 15.91 0.63 4.14
C LEU A 96 16.63 1.06 5.42
N GLN A 97 17.94 0.78 5.48
CA GLN A 97 18.78 1.19 6.60
C GLN A 97 18.87 2.71 6.76
N ILE A 98 18.73 3.46 5.65
CA ILE A 98 18.85 4.92 5.64
C ILE A 98 17.69 5.65 6.33
N TYR A 99 16.57 4.96 6.58
CA TYR A 99 15.40 5.59 7.21
C TYR A 99 15.67 5.87 8.69
N PRO A 100 15.19 6.98 9.30
CA PRO A 100 15.40 7.30 10.72
C PRO A 100 14.83 6.28 11.73
N THR A 101 15.21 6.41 13.01
CA THR A 101 14.81 5.51 14.12
C THR A 101 14.00 6.29 15.12
#